data_AF-A0A535CV37-F1
#
_entry.id   AF-A0A535CV37-F1
#
_cell.length_a   1.000
_cell.length_b   1.000
_cell.length_c   1.000
_cell.angle_alpha   90.00
_cell.angle_beta   90.00
_cell.angle_gamma   90.00
#
_symmetry.space_group_name_H-M   'P 1'
#
loop_
_entity.id
_entity.type
_entity.pdbx_description
1 polymer ?
#
loop_
_entity_poly.entity_id
_entity_poly.type
_entity_poly.pdbx_seq_one_letter_code
_entity_poly.pdbx_strand_id
1 'polypeptide(L)' 'MQQMQVACETCGAELVANAAYCERCGARTRRARRLVRIAIRVELLFFLLVVGIVIGFTWIYSVQR' A
#
# COMPACT_ATOMS: atom_id res chain seq x y z
N MET A 1 -10.93 7.89 12.01
CA MET A 1 -12.04 8.42 11.19
C MET A 1 -11.70 8.25 9.71
N GLN A 2 -12.17 7.16 9.08
CA GLN A 2 -12.05 6.97 7.62
C GLN A 2 -12.87 8.07 6.94
N GLN A 3 -12.22 8.86 6.07
CA GLN A 3 -12.84 9.98 5.34
C GLN A 3 -14.08 9.49 4.61
N MET A 4 -15.22 9.87 5.17
CA MET A 4 -16.54 9.75 4.62
C MET A 4 -16.70 10.99 3.73
N GLN A 5 -17.04 10.76 2.46
CA GLN A 5 -17.57 11.74 1.49
C GLN A 5 -16.56 12.59 0.68
N VAL A 6 -16.81 13.01 -0.57
CA VAL A 6 -17.69 12.63 -1.71
C VAL A 6 -17.19 13.55 -2.84
N ALA A 7 -15.98 13.32 -3.38
CA ALA A 7 -15.42 14.08 -4.52
C ALA A 7 -14.31 13.31 -5.24
N CYS A 8 -14.36 13.19 -6.58
CA CYS A 8 -13.35 12.51 -7.40
C CYS A 8 -12.11 13.40 -7.37
N GLU A 9 -10.99 12.93 -6.84
CA GLU A 9 -9.72 13.67 -6.88
C GLU A 9 -9.15 13.90 -8.30
N THR A 10 -9.78 13.30 -9.32
CA THR A 10 -9.43 13.49 -10.75
C THR A 10 -10.32 14.52 -11.44
N CYS A 11 -11.59 14.66 -11.06
CA CYS A 11 -12.53 15.57 -11.73
C CYS A 11 -13.37 16.45 -10.81
N GLY A 12 -13.17 16.37 -9.50
CA GLY A 12 -13.92 17.10 -8.47
C GLY A 12 -15.37 16.65 -8.28
N ALA A 13 -15.89 15.72 -9.09
CA ALA A 13 -17.29 15.33 -9.05
C ALA A 13 -17.69 14.61 -7.76
N GLU A 14 -18.86 14.90 -7.23
CA GLU A 14 -19.42 14.20 -6.07
C GLU A 14 -19.55 12.70 -6.35
N LEU A 15 -18.84 11.86 -5.58
CA LEU A 15 -19.00 10.41 -5.63
C LEU A 15 -20.11 9.95 -4.71
N VAL A 16 -21.07 9.22 -5.24
CA VAL A 16 -22.06 8.49 -4.44
C VAL A 16 -21.35 7.65 -3.37
N ALA A 17 -21.86 7.70 -2.13
CA ALA A 17 -21.35 6.92 -1.03
C ALA A 17 -21.31 5.44 -1.43
N ASN A 18 -20.12 4.82 -1.33
CA ASN A 18 -19.85 3.42 -1.69
C ASN A 18 -19.68 3.09 -3.18
N ALA A 19 -19.57 4.07 -4.08
CA ALA A 19 -19.25 3.81 -5.49
C ALA A 19 -17.81 3.29 -5.68
N ALA A 20 -17.62 2.18 -6.41
CA ALA A 20 -16.31 1.58 -6.69
C ALA A 20 -15.50 2.35 -7.76
N TYR A 21 -16.22 3.08 -8.62
CA TYR A 21 -15.72 3.89 -9.73
C TYR A 21 -16.53 5.19 -9.76
N CYS A 22 -15.94 6.30 -10.19
CA CYS A 22 -16.71 7.52 -10.38
C CYS A 22 -17.43 7.49 -11.75
N GLU A 23 -18.72 7.82 -11.78
CA GLU A 23 -19.51 7.82 -13.03
C GLU A 23 -19.12 8.92 -14.02
N ARG A 24 -18.44 9.99 -13.55
CA ARG A 24 -17.97 11.08 -14.41
C ARG A 24 -16.56 10.89 -14.98
N CYS A 25 -15.61 10.48 -14.12
CA CYS A 25 -14.19 10.37 -14.50
C CYS A 25 -13.77 8.94 -14.87
N GLY A 26 -14.56 7.91 -14.53
CA GLY A 26 -14.17 6.50 -14.68
C GLY A 26 -13.01 6.06 -13.76
N ALA A 27 -12.48 6.97 -12.94
CA ALA A 27 -11.33 6.71 -12.09
C ALA A 27 -11.71 5.76 -10.93
N ARG A 28 -10.84 4.78 -10.65
CA ARG A 28 -10.92 3.92 -9.47
C ARG A 28 -10.77 4.74 -8.20
N THR A 29 -11.67 4.51 -7.23
CA THR A 29 -11.69 5.24 -5.97
C THR A 29 -10.45 4.99 -5.11
N ARG A 30 -10.15 5.98 -4.25
CA ARG A 30 -8.97 6.03 -3.37
C ARG A 30 -8.80 4.78 -2.48
N ARG A 31 -9.88 4.02 -2.22
CA ARG A 31 -9.90 2.81 -1.38
C ARG A 31 -9.03 1.69 -1.95
N ALA A 32 -9.06 1.47 -3.27
CA ALA A 32 -8.27 0.43 -3.93
C ALA A 32 -6.77 0.75 -3.90
N ARG A 33 -6.38 2.02 -4.13
CA ARG A 33 -4.96 2.43 -4.12
C ARG A 33 -4.32 2.31 -2.73
N ARG A 34 -5.09 2.49 -1.66
CA ARG A 34 -4.57 2.39 -0.28
C ARG A 34 -4.30 0.94 0.11
N LEU A 35 -5.18 0.00 -0.27
CA LEU A 35 -4.98 -1.44 0.00
C LEU A 35 -3.73 -1.98 -0.70
N VAL A 36 -3.53 -1.65 -1.98
CA VAL A 36 -2.34 -2.06 -2.75
C VAL A 36 -1.06 -1.51 -2.12
N ARG A 37 -1.05 -0.25 -1.69
CA ARG A 37 0.13 0.37 -1.07
C ARG A 37 0.47 -0.25 0.29
N ILE A 38 -0.54 -0.72 1.05
CA ILE A 38 -0.33 -1.42 2.32
C ILE A 38 0.23 -2.82 2.07
N ALA A 39 -0.33 -3.57 1.12
CA ALA A 39 0.13 -4.91 0.78
C ALA A 39 1.61 -4.92 0.34
N ILE A 40 1.98 -4.02 -0.58
CA ILE A 40 3.38 -3.88 -1.06
C ILE A 40 4.33 -3.52 0.09
N ARG A 41 3.91 -2.65 1.02
CA ARG A 41 4.74 -2.22 2.14
C ARG A 41 4.99 -3.36 3.14
N VAL A 42 3.99 -4.20 3.39
CA VAL A 42 4.12 -5.38 4.25
C VAL A 42 5.07 -6.40 3.62
N GLU A 43 4.93 -6.65 2.32
CA GLU A 43 5.80 -7.58 1.60
C GLU A 43 7.26 -7.10 1.59
N LEU A 44 7.50 -5.82 1.30
CA LEU A 44 8.84 -5.20 1.40
C LEU A 44 9.45 -5.30 2.79
N LEU A 45 8.66 -5.05 3.85
CA LEU A 45 9.13 -5.17 5.23
C LEU A 45 9.53 -6.62 5.55
N PHE A 46 8.74 -7.60 5.12
CA PHE A 46 9.06 -9.01 5.30
C PHE A 46 10.37 -9.38 4.59
N PHE A 47 10.54 -8.99 3.32
CA PHE A 47 11.78 -9.22 2.59
C PHE A 47 12.99 -8.57 3.25
N LEU A 48 12.88 -7.31 3.70
CA LEU A 48 13.96 -6.62 4.40
C LEU A 48 14.34 -7.32 5.71
N LEU A 49 13.35 -7.84 6.45
CA LEU A 49 13.60 -8.59 7.68
C LEU A 49 14.38 -9.87 7.41
N VAL A 50 13.97 -10.65 6.39
CA VAL A 50 14.65 -11.88 5.98
C VAL A 50 16.08 -11.58 5.54
N VAL A 51 16.27 -10.57 4.69
CA VAL A 51 17.61 -10.15 4.22
C VAL A 51 18.49 -9.73 5.40
N GLY A 52 17.97 -8.95 6.35
CA GLY A 52 18.69 -8.55 7.55
C GLY A 52 19.13 -9.75 8.40
N ILE A 53 18.27 -10.75 8.58
CA ILE A 53 18.61 -11.99 9.29
C ILE A 53 19.74 -12.73 8.55
N VAL A 54 19.61 -12.94 7.24
CA VAL A 54 20.62 -13.65 6.45
C VAL A 54 21.97 -12.95 6.49
N ILE A 55 21.99 -11.61 6.35
CA ILE A 55 23.21 -10.81 6.48
C ILE A 55 23.82 -10.99 7.87
N GLY A 56 23.02 -10.91 8.93
CA GLY A 56 23.48 -11.09 10.31
C GLY A 56 24.11 -12.46 10.53
N PHE A 57 23.45 -13.54 10.10
CA PHE A 57 23.99 -14.90 10.18
C PHE A 57 25.27 -15.07 9.37
N THR A 58 25.33 -14.51 8.17
CA THR A 58 26.52 -14.55 7.32
C THR A 58 27.70 -13.83 7.98
N TRP A 59 27.44 -12.68 8.60
CA TRP A 59 28.45 -11.92 9.33
C TRP A 59 28.97 -12.68 10.54
N ILE A 60 28.09 -13.30 11.33
CA ILE A 60 28.46 -14.13 12.48
C ILE A 60 29.33 -15.30 12.04
N TYR A 61 28.94 -15.99 10.97
CA TYR A 61 29.68 -17.13 10.44
C TYR A 61 31.06 -16.71 9.89
N SER A 62 31.13 -15.55 9.24
CA SER A 62 32.39 -15.00 8.72
C SER A 62 33.34 -14.51 9.80
N VAL A 63 32.82 -14.05 10.95
CA VAL A 63 33.64 -13.55 12.07
C VAL A 63 34.11 -14.68 12.99
N GLN A 64 33.33 -15.77 13.13
CA GLN A 64 33.73 -16.94 13.93
C GLN A 64 34.70 -17.89 13.21
N ARG A 65 34.85 -17.78 11.89
CA ARG A 65 35.77 -18.59 11.10
C ARG A 65 37.14 -17.95 11.00
#